data_AF-A0A1I5BXF1-F1
#
_entry.id   AF-A0A1I5BXF1-F1
#
_cell.length_a   1.000
_cell.length_b   1.000
_cell.length_c   1.000
_cell.angle_alpha   90.00
_cell.angle_beta   90.00
_cell.angle_gamma   90.00
#
_symmetry.space_group_name_H-M   'P 1'
#
loop_
_entity.id
_entity.type
_entity.pdbx_description
1 polymer ?
#
loop_
_entity_poly.entity_id
_entity_poly.type
_entity_poly.pdbx_seq_one_letter_code
_entity_poly.pdbx_strand_id
1 'polypeptide(L)'
;MNSHTTENRNYDNVETLYPKRKTKLPLSIGSEGFDAQLDYVAKGIIPAHSLYSIYGASGSYKSFLAGAWGCHIATGKAWAGKSVAQGSVLYVVSEGGIGVPRRIKAWEIVNGQTVKNMYLINTPVFLASPAEVHELVIAAR
;
A
#
# COMPACT_ATOMS: atom_id res chain seq x y z
N MET A 1 23.25 -37.50 -10.48
CA MET A 1 24.04 -37.22 -9.27
C MET A 1 23.47 -35.94 -8.66
N ASN A 2 22.66 -36.06 -7.60
CA ASN A 2 21.89 -34.95 -7.03
C ASN A 2 22.79 -34.01 -6.24
N SER A 3 22.95 -32.76 -6.67
CA SER A 3 23.50 -31.70 -5.83
C SER A 3 22.36 -31.05 -5.06
N HIS A 4 22.06 -31.59 -3.87
CA HIS A 4 21.25 -30.89 -2.89
C HIS A 4 22.04 -29.68 -2.40
N THR A 5 21.70 -28.49 -2.89
CA THR A 5 22.16 -27.22 -2.32
C THR A 5 21.38 -27.01 -1.03
N THR A 6 21.94 -27.50 0.09
CA THR A 6 21.42 -27.23 1.42
C THR A 6 21.70 -25.77 1.75
N GLU A 7 20.69 -24.92 1.62
CA GLU A 7 20.76 -23.50 1.97
C GLU A 7 20.85 -23.41 3.51
N ASN A 8 22.07 -23.31 4.02
CA ASN A 8 22.36 -23.30 5.46
C ASN A 8 21.99 -21.92 6.03
N ARG A 9 20.71 -21.72 6.37
CA ARG A 9 20.21 -20.48 7.00
C ARG A 9 20.59 -20.47 8.49
N ASN A 10 21.85 -20.12 8.79
CA ASN A 10 22.27 -19.83 10.16
C ASN A 10 21.66 -18.49 10.61
N TYR A 11 20.72 -18.54 11.55
CA TYR A 11 20.08 -17.38 12.17
C TYR A 11 20.87 -16.82 13.37
N ASP A 12 22.04 -17.39 13.69
CA ASP A 12 22.89 -16.98 14.82
C ASP A 12 23.60 -15.64 14.61
N ASN A 13 23.51 -15.07 13.41
CA ASN A 13 24.13 -13.78 13.06
C ASN A 13 23.21 -12.57 13.29
N VAL A 14 21.99 -12.75 13.79
CA VAL A 14 21.05 -11.63 13.96
C VAL A 14 21.60 -10.59 14.95
N GLU A 15 22.30 -11.02 15.99
CA GLU A 15 22.95 -10.11 16.95
C GLU A 15 24.18 -9.41 16.36
N THR A 16 24.93 -10.06 15.47
CA THR A 16 26.07 -9.44 14.76
C THR A 16 25.63 -8.49 13.64
N LEU A 17 24.51 -8.79 12.96
CA LEU A 17 23.92 -7.94 11.93
C LEU A 17 23.23 -6.70 12.52
N TYR A 18 22.71 -6.78 13.74
CA TYR A 18 21.97 -5.68 14.38
C TYR A 18 22.37 -5.46 15.85
N PRO A 19 23.62 -5.07 16.14
CA PRO A 19 24.24 -5.15 17.46
C PRO A 19 23.66 -4.22 18.56
N LYS A 20 22.55 -3.52 18.31
CA LYS A 20 21.89 -2.60 19.27
C LYS A 20 20.36 -2.54 19.11
N ARG A 21 19.73 -3.54 18.49
CA ARG A 21 18.29 -3.49 18.19
C ARG A 21 17.45 -3.69 19.45
N LYS A 22 16.84 -2.62 19.96
CA LYS A 22 15.72 -2.72 20.91
C LYS A 22 14.47 -3.16 20.15
N THR A 23 13.74 -4.14 20.68
CA THR A 23 12.45 -4.54 20.10
C THR A 23 11.47 -3.38 20.18
N LYS A 24 10.71 -3.15 19.10
CA LYS A 24 9.55 -2.25 19.07
C LYS A 24 8.23 -3.01 19.14
N LEU A 25 8.29 -4.33 19.27
CA LEU A 25 7.10 -5.18 19.28
C LEU A 25 6.42 -5.04 20.65
N PRO A 26 5.17 -4.54 20.71
CA PRO A 26 4.43 -4.51 21.95
C PRO A 26 4.07 -5.96 22.35
N LEU A 27 4.21 -6.26 23.64
CA LEU A 27 3.73 -7.51 24.23
C LEU A 27 2.42 -7.19 24.97
N SER A 28 1.39 -7.98 24.73
CA SER A 28 0.14 -7.96 25.50
C SER A 28 -0.09 -9.33 26.14
N ILE A 29 -0.86 -9.37 27.21
CA ILE A 29 -1.16 -10.58 27.98
C ILE A 29 -2.66 -10.89 27.88
N GLY A 30 -3.00 -12.12 27.51
CA GLY A 30 -4.39 -12.60 27.55
C GLY A 30 -5.34 -11.82 26.64
N SER A 31 -6.43 -11.30 27.22
CA SER A 31 -7.49 -10.57 26.51
C SER A 31 -7.27 -9.05 26.44
N GLU A 32 -6.07 -8.57 26.74
CA GLU A 32 -5.74 -7.15 26.62
C GLU A 32 -5.97 -6.65 25.18
N GLY A 33 -6.82 -5.62 25.05
CA GLY A 33 -7.19 -5.02 23.76
C GLY A 33 -8.34 -5.69 23.02
N PHE A 34 -9.11 -6.59 23.65
CA PHE A 34 -10.24 -7.28 23.01
C PHE A 34 -11.34 -6.34 22.47
N ASP A 35 -11.45 -5.13 23.04
CA ASP A 35 -12.42 -4.09 22.70
C ASP A 35 -11.87 -3.04 21.73
N ALA A 36 -10.63 -3.22 21.25
CA ALA A 36 -9.99 -2.32 20.31
C ALA A 36 -10.84 -2.16 19.05
N GLN A 37 -11.15 -0.91 18.71
CA GLN A 37 -11.93 -0.58 17.54
C GLN A 37 -11.04 -0.47 16.31
N LEU A 38 -11.50 -1.08 15.21
CA LEU A 38 -10.86 -0.96 13.91
C LEU A 38 -11.38 0.28 13.17
N ASP A 39 -10.46 1.19 12.90
CA ASP A 39 -10.67 2.26 11.93
C ASP A 39 -10.59 1.72 10.51
N TYR A 40 -11.27 2.38 9.57
CA TYR A 40 -11.32 1.95 8.18
C TYR A 40 -11.12 3.14 7.25
N VAL A 41 -10.29 2.93 6.22
CA VAL A 41 -10.24 3.82 5.04
C VAL A 41 -11.47 3.58 4.17
N ALA A 42 -11.86 2.32 3.98
CA ALA A 42 -13.12 1.92 3.36
C ALA A 42 -13.81 0.89 4.25
N LYS A 43 -15.01 1.21 4.74
CA LYS A 43 -15.65 0.45 5.84
C LYS A 43 -15.84 -1.03 5.49
N GLY A 44 -15.23 -1.91 6.29
CA GLY A 44 -15.30 -3.36 6.13
C GLY A 44 -14.44 -3.93 5.00
N ILE A 45 -13.63 -3.10 4.33
CA ILE A 45 -12.80 -3.51 3.19
C ILE A 45 -11.33 -3.21 3.46
N ILE A 46 -11.01 -1.96 3.82
CA ILE A 46 -9.63 -1.50 4.03
C ILE A 46 -9.52 -0.96 5.45
N PRO A 47 -8.98 -1.76 6.41
CA PRO A 47 -8.64 -1.26 7.73
C PRO A 47 -7.63 -0.11 7.64
N ALA A 48 -7.79 0.92 8.46
CA ALA A 48 -6.78 1.95 8.62
C ALA A 48 -5.53 1.37 9.29
N HIS A 49 -4.41 2.09 9.17
CA HIS A 49 -3.11 1.70 9.75
C HIS A 49 -2.66 0.28 9.39
N SER A 50 -3.00 -0.18 8.18
CA SER A 50 -2.71 -1.54 7.71
C SER A 50 -1.92 -1.55 6.41
N LEU A 51 -1.24 -2.67 6.15
CA LEU A 51 -0.69 -3.00 4.84
C LEU A 51 -1.63 -4.00 4.15
N TYR A 52 -2.06 -3.68 2.93
CA TYR A 52 -2.98 -4.50 2.15
C TYR A 52 -2.37 -4.85 0.79
N SER A 53 -2.67 -6.05 0.28
CA SER A 53 -2.19 -6.52 -1.03
C SER A 53 -3.34 -7.01 -1.88
N ILE A 54 -3.39 -6.55 -3.14
CA ILE A 54 -4.31 -7.05 -4.16
C ILE A 54 -3.52 -8.00 -5.06
N TYR A 55 -3.90 -9.27 -5.10
CA TYR A 55 -3.25 -10.30 -5.91
C TYR A 55 -4.25 -10.96 -6.87
N GLY A 56 -3.74 -11.52 -7.97
CA GLY A 56 -4.56 -12.12 -9.02
C GLY A 56 -3.85 -12.13 -10.37
N ALA A 57 -4.39 -12.89 -11.34
CA ALA A 57 -3.81 -13.08 -12.67
C ALA A 57 -3.56 -11.75 -13.42
N SER A 58 -2.68 -11.74 -14.42
CA SER A 58 -2.57 -10.59 -15.32
C SER A 58 -3.93 -10.28 -15.97
N GLY A 59 -4.25 -9.00 -16.19
CA GLY A 59 -5.54 -8.58 -16.74
C GLY A 59 -6.73 -8.61 -15.77
N SER A 60 -6.59 -9.08 -14.53
CA SER A 60 -7.68 -9.11 -13.52
C SER A 60 -8.02 -7.76 -12.88
N TYR A 61 -7.66 -6.64 -13.52
CA TYR A 61 -8.04 -5.28 -13.09
C TYR A 61 -7.49 -4.80 -11.73
N LYS A 62 -6.48 -5.47 -11.15
CA LYS A 62 -5.86 -5.07 -9.85
C LYS A 62 -5.49 -3.58 -9.77
N SER A 63 -4.74 -3.07 -10.76
CA SER A 63 -4.33 -1.67 -10.79
C SER A 63 -5.49 -0.71 -11.09
N PHE A 64 -6.54 -1.18 -11.77
CA PHE A 64 -7.77 -0.40 -11.96
C PHE A 64 -8.52 -0.25 -10.64
N LEU A 65 -8.64 -1.33 -9.86
CA LEU A 65 -9.24 -1.30 -8.53
C LEU A 65 -8.46 -0.38 -7.60
N ALA A 66 -7.13 -0.50 -7.56
CA ALA A 66 -6.28 0.37 -6.76
C ALA A 66 -6.45 1.86 -7.13
N GLY A 67 -6.48 2.18 -8.43
CA GLY A 67 -6.71 3.55 -8.90
C GLY A 67 -8.12 4.07 -8.55
N ALA A 68 -9.14 3.22 -8.69
CA ALA A 68 -10.51 3.56 -8.33
C ALA A 68 -10.63 3.83 -6.82
N TRP A 69 -10.13 2.95 -5.96
CA TRP A 69 -10.07 3.19 -4.52
C TRP A 69 -9.36 4.49 -4.19
N GLY A 70 -8.23 4.77 -4.84
CA GLY A 70 -7.53 6.05 -4.70
C GLY A 70 -8.43 7.25 -5.00
N CYS A 71 -9.21 7.21 -6.08
CA CYS A 71 -10.15 8.28 -6.42
C CYS A 71 -11.27 8.43 -5.38
N HIS A 72 -11.85 7.31 -4.92
CA HIS A 72 -12.89 7.31 -3.89
C HIS A 72 -12.37 7.88 -2.56
N ILE A 73 -11.16 7.52 -2.15
CA ILE A 73 -10.50 8.06 -0.94
C ILE A 73 -10.20 9.56 -1.12
N ALA A 74 -9.62 9.95 -2.25
CA ALA A 74 -9.29 11.34 -2.56
C ALA A 74 -10.51 12.28 -2.59
N THR A 75 -11.70 11.73 -2.87
CA THR A 75 -12.95 12.49 -3.01
C THR A 75 -13.95 12.28 -1.87
N GLY A 76 -13.70 11.33 -0.97
CA GLY A 76 -14.65 10.94 0.08
C GLY A 76 -15.90 10.22 -0.44
N LYS A 77 -15.93 9.82 -1.72
CA LYS A 77 -17.10 9.17 -2.32
C LYS A 77 -17.21 7.73 -1.83
N ALA A 78 -18.42 7.34 -1.41
CA ALA A 78 -18.70 5.97 -0.98
C ALA A 78 -18.29 4.94 -2.05
N TRP A 79 -17.73 3.81 -1.62
CA TRP A 79 -17.35 2.68 -2.47
C TRP A 79 -18.25 1.49 -2.19
N ALA A 80 -18.93 0.95 -3.20
CA ALA A 80 -19.84 -0.20 -3.05
C ALA A 80 -20.84 -0.06 -1.88
N GLY A 81 -21.39 1.15 -1.70
CA GLY A 81 -22.32 1.47 -0.61
C GLY A 81 -21.68 1.57 0.78
N LYS A 82 -20.34 1.53 0.89
CA LYS A 82 -19.59 1.69 2.14
C LYS A 82 -19.01 3.09 2.24
N SER A 83 -19.03 3.65 3.45
CA SER A 83 -18.39 4.93 3.74
C SER A 83 -16.87 4.82 3.54
N VAL A 84 -16.29 5.88 2.99
CA VAL A 84 -14.86 6.01 2.76
C VAL A 84 -14.36 7.23 3.52
N ALA A 85 -13.29 7.07 4.28
CA ALA A 85 -12.61 8.19 4.93
C ALA A 85 -11.87 9.01 3.86
N GLN A 86 -12.22 10.29 3.73
CA GLN A 86 -11.59 11.17 2.75
C GLN A 86 -10.14 11.49 3.17
N GLY A 87 -9.21 11.43 2.23
CA GLY A 87 -7.81 11.76 2.49
C GLY A 87 -6.96 11.86 1.23
N SER A 88 -5.72 12.30 1.38
CA SER A 88 -4.77 12.35 0.27
C SER A 88 -4.25 10.96 -0.08
N VAL A 89 -4.07 10.69 -1.38
CA VAL A 89 -3.57 9.43 -1.91
C VAL A 89 -2.31 9.66 -2.72
N LEU A 90 -1.22 8.97 -2.37
CA LEU A 90 -0.03 8.87 -3.21
C LEU A 90 -0.05 7.53 -3.94
N TYR A 91 -0.18 7.57 -5.27
CA TYR A 91 -0.18 6.38 -6.12
C TYR A 91 1.16 6.26 -6.84
N VAL A 92 1.94 5.25 -6.44
CA VAL A 92 3.27 4.96 -6.98
C VAL A 92 3.16 3.81 -7.97
N VAL A 93 3.59 4.01 -9.22
CA VAL A 93 3.64 2.92 -10.20
C VAL A 93 5.00 2.23 -10.23
N SER A 94 5.00 0.90 -10.19
CA SER A 94 6.21 0.10 -10.34
C SER A 94 6.49 -0.34 -11.79
N GLU A 95 5.45 -0.53 -12.61
CA GLU A 95 5.54 -1.14 -13.94
C GLU A 95 5.26 -0.17 -15.11
N GLY A 96 5.02 1.12 -14.81
CA GLY A 96 4.74 2.17 -15.79
C GLY A 96 3.38 2.87 -15.61
N GLY A 97 3.39 4.21 -15.67
CA GLY A 97 2.27 5.05 -15.20
C GLY A 97 1.47 5.81 -16.26
N ILE A 98 1.81 5.71 -17.54
CA ILE A 98 1.21 6.54 -18.61
C ILE A 98 -0.33 6.42 -18.64
N GLY A 99 -0.87 5.25 -18.32
CA GLY A 99 -2.32 5.01 -18.29
C GLY A 99 -3.04 5.46 -17.01
N VAL A 100 -2.33 5.83 -15.94
CA VAL A 100 -2.96 6.19 -14.66
C VAL A 100 -3.72 7.53 -14.74
N PRO A 101 -3.14 8.64 -15.25
CA PRO A 101 -3.89 9.89 -15.40
C PRO A 101 -5.15 9.73 -16.27
N ARG A 102 -5.09 8.91 -17.32
CA ARG A 102 -6.23 8.63 -18.21
C ARG A 102 -7.38 7.94 -17.46
N ARG A 103 -7.05 6.98 -16.59
CA ARG A 103 -8.03 6.26 -15.75
C ARG A 103 -8.67 7.19 -14.72
N ILE A 104 -7.89 8.05 -14.09
CA ILE A 104 -8.42 9.07 -13.17
C ILE A 104 -9.35 9.99 -13.93
N LYS A 105 -8.96 10.48 -15.11
CA LYS A 105 -9.81 11.35 -15.92
C LYS A 105 -11.13 10.68 -16.30
N ALA A 106 -11.09 9.40 -16.69
CA ALA A 106 -12.31 8.63 -16.96
C ALA A 106 -13.20 8.52 -15.71
N TRP A 107 -12.61 8.28 -14.54
CA TRP A 107 -13.35 8.26 -13.27
C TRP A 107 -14.00 9.62 -12.96
N GLU A 108 -13.30 10.73 -13.18
CA GLU A 108 -13.84 12.09 -12.97
C GLU A 108 -15.07 12.35 -13.85
N ILE A 109 -15.01 11.96 -15.12
CA ILE A 109 -16.10 12.14 -16.09
C ILE A 109 -17.33 11.36 -15.63
N VAL A 110 -17.16 10.08 -15.27
CA VAL A 110 -18.26 9.21 -14.83
C VAL A 110 -18.88 9.71 -13.52
N ASN A 111 -18.08 10.30 -12.63
CA ASN A 111 -18.54 10.73 -11.31
C ASN A 111 -18.92 12.21 -11.23
N GLY A 112 -18.72 13.00 -12.29
CA GLY A 112 -18.96 14.44 -12.29
C GLY A 112 -18.12 15.21 -11.27
N GLN A 113 -16.96 14.69 -10.89
CA GLN A 113 -16.14 15.24 -9.80
C GLN A 113 -14.66 15.18 -10.13
N THR A 114 -13.97 16.31 -9.99
CA THR A 114 -12.51 16.39 -10.13
C THR A 114 -11.80 15.79 -8.92
N VAL A 115 -10.76 14.99 -9.16
CA VAL A 115 -9.94 14.40 -8.11
C VAL A 115 -8.76 15.32 -7.82
N LYS A 116 -8.79 16.03 -6.68
CA LYS A 116 -7.76 17.02 -6.31
C LYS A 116 -6.62 16.45 -5.46
N ASN A 117 -6.91 15.44 -4.63
CA ASN A 117 -5.99 14.94 -3.61
C ASN A 117 -5.38 13.57 -3.99
N MET A 118 -5.13 13.35 -5.28
CA MET A 118 -4.47 12.14 -5.78
C MET A 118 -3.17 12.50 -6.49
N TYR A 119 -2.06 12.20 -5.82
CA TYR A 119 -0.70 12.48 -6.26
C TYR A 119 -0.11 11.25 -6.93
N LEU A 120 0.61 11.44 -8.03
CA LEU A 120 1.11 10.34 -8.84
C LEU A 120 2.63 10.39 -8.95
N ILE A 121 3.28 9.28 -8.64
CA ILE A 121 4.65 9.02 -9.10
C ILE A 121 4.52 8.11 -10.31
N ASN A 122 4.53 8.71 -11.51
CA ASN A 122 4.24 8.05 -12.79
C ASN A 122 5.44 7.34 -13.44
N THR A 123 6.57 7.32 -12.75
CA THR A 123 7.80 6.63 -13.15
C THR A 123 7.95 5.34 -12.36
N PRO A 124 8.49 4.26 -12.97
CA PRO A 124 8.86 3.05 -12.24
C PRO A 124 9.75 3.39 -11.04
N VAL A 125 9.43 2.82 -9.88
CA VAL A 125 10.25 2.88 -8.66
C VAL A 125 10.60 1.47 -8.23
N PHE A 126 11.89 1.19 -8.09
CA PHE A 126 12.39 -0.07 -7.58
C PHE A 126 12.44 -0.06 -6.05
N LEU A 127 11.37 -0.55 -5.42
CA LEU A 127 11.19 -0.53 -3.96
C LEU A 127 12.24 -1.33 -3.16
N ALA A 128 13.03 -2.17 -3.83
CA ALA A 128 14.13 -2.90 -3.20
C ALA A 128 15.46 -2.11 -3.19
N SER A 129 15.54 -0.97 -3.87
CA SER A 129 16.67 -0.04 -3.80
C SER A 129 16.47 0.96 -2.67
N PRO A 130 17.32 0.98 -1.62
CA PRO A 130 17.23 1.98 -0.56
C PRO A 130 17.34 3.43 -1.07
N ALA A 131 18.09 3.65 -2.15
CA ALA A 131 18.24 4.97 -2.76
C ALA A 131 16.93 5.44 -3.40
N GLU A 132 16.24 4.57 -4.16
CA GLU A 132 14.96 4.93 -4.78
C GLU A 132 13.84 5.07 -3.75
N VAL A 133 13.85 4.27 -2.67
CA VAL A 133 12.94 4.46 -1.55
C VAL A 133 13.18 5.81 -0.87
N HIS A 134 14.44 6.24 -0.74
CA HIS A 134 14.76 7.55 -0.17
C HIS A 134 14.25 8.70 -1.06
N GLU A 135 14.44 8.61 -2.38
CA GLU A 135 13.87 9.57 -3.34
C GLU A 135 12.34 9.63 -3.25
N LEU A 136 11.68 8.48 -3.12
CA LEU A 136 10.22 8.42 -2.93
C LEU A 136 9.78 9.12 -1.62
N VAL A 137 10.54 8.93 -0.53
CA VAL A 137 10.27 9.61 0.75
C VAL A 137 10.46 11.12 0.62
N ILE A 138 11.46 11.60 -0.13
CA ILE A 138 11.64 13.03 -0.40
C ILE A 138 10.44 13.57 -1.20
N ALA A 139 10.02 12.87 -2.24
CA ALA A 139 8.89 13.29 -3.09
C ALA A 139 7.53 13.30 -2.36
N ALA A 140 7.40 12.52 -1.28
CA ALA A 140 6.17 12.42 -0.50
C ALA A 140 6.08 13.41 0.68
N ARG A 141 7.13 14.20 0.94
CA ARG A 141 7.16 15.24 1.98
C ARG A 141 6.60 16.56 1.48
#